data_AF-A0A355EWY1-F1
#
_entry.id   AF-A0A355EWY1-F1
#
_cell.length_a   1.000
_cell.length_b   1.000
_cell.length_c   1.000
_cell.angle_alpha   90.00
_cell.angle_beta   90.00
_cell.angle_gamma   90.00
#
_symmetry.space_group_name_H-M   'P 1'
#
loop_
_entity.id
_entity.type
_entity.pdbx_description
1 polymer ?
#
loop_
_entity_poly.entity_id
_entity_poly.type
_entity_poly.pdbx_seq_one_letter_code
_entity_poly.pdbx_strand_id
1 'polypeptide(L)'
;GLLDLLRVVTLAGDAQEIEESLAALDAEMLATASAALDEPARREVEAAVEKTLAGLRGRLSADELERSRERLGWQVLRQRLGLPVLSLFSPDAEPAE
;
A
#
# COMPACT_ATOMS: atom_id res chain seq x y z
N GLY A 1 6.94 -4.11 12.83
CA GLY A 1 7.39 -4.49 14.19
C GLY A 1 8.87 -4.24 14.35
N LEU A 2 9.44 -4.34 15.56
CA LEU A 2 10.87 -4.08 15.84
C LEU A 2 11.87 -4.80 14.90
N LEU A 3 11.47 -5.96 14.35
CA LEU A 3 12.23 -6.72 13.35
C LEU A 3 12.33 -6.02 11.99
N ASP A 4 11.28 -5.32 11.55
CA ASP A 4 11.26 -4.61 10.27
C ASP A 4 12.16 -3.35 10.34
N LEU A 5 12.18 -2.67 11.49
CA LEU A 5 13.08 -1.55 11.76
C LEU A 5 14.55 -1.97 11.69
N LEU A 6 14.89 -3.14 12.22
CA LEU A 6 16.26 -3.68 12.12
C LEU A 6 16.63 -4.01 10.66
N ARG A 7 15.71 -4.59 9.87
CA ARG A 7 15.95 -4.90 8.44
C ARG A 7 16.25 -3.63 7.65
N VAL A 8 15.47 -2.56 7.85
CA VAL A 8 15.68 -1.26 7.17
C VAL A 8 17.05 -0.67 7.50
N VAL A 9 17.47 -0.71 8.78
CA VAL A 9 18.76 -0.12 9.21
C VAL A 9 19.96 -0.93 8.71
N THR A 10 19.77 -2.19 8.33
CA THR A 10 20.83 -3.07 7.80
C THR A 10 20.95 -3.07 6.28
N LEU A 11 20.10 -2.32 5.57
CA LEU A 11 20.18 -2.23 4.11
C LEU A 11 21.53 -1.63 3.69
N ALA A 12 22.20 -2.30 2.77
CA ALA A 12 23.50 -1.93 2.24
C ALA A 12 23.53 -2.22 0.74
N GLY A 13 24.22 -1.39 -0.02
CA GLY A 13 24.21 -1.41 -1.47
C GLY A 13 24.26 0.01 -2.03
N ASP A 14 24.16 0.15 -3.35
CA ASP A 14 23.92 1.45 -3.96
C ASP A 14 22.45 1.91 -3.76
N ALA A 15 22.14 3.13 -4.19
CA ALA A 15 20.82 3.71 -4.01
C ALA A 15 19.71 2.89 -4.70
N GLN A 16 20.01 2.24 -5.82
CA GLN A 16 19.03 1.43 -6.53
C GLN A 16 18.75 0.13 -5.76
N GLU A 17 19.79 -0.55 -5.31
CA GLU A 17 19.66 -1.79 -4.52
C GLU A 17 18.90 -1.55 -3.20
N ILE A 18 19.14 -0.41 -2.56
CA ILE A 18 18.42 0.00 -1.35
C ILE A 18 16.94 0.23 -1.65
N GLU A 19 16.61 0.94 -2.72
CA GLU A 19 15.20 1.20 -3.09
C GLU A 19 14.45 -0.07 -3.51
N GLU A 20 15.09 -0.96 -4.25
CA GLU A 20 14.51 -2.27 -4.60
C GLU A 20 14.21 -3.09 -3.33
N SER A 21 15.12 -3.05 -2.36
CA SER A 21 14.95 -3.71 -1.07
C SER A 21 13.82 -3.08 -0.24
N LEU A 22 13.73 -1.74 -0.23
CA LEU A 22 12.65 -1.02 0.44
C LEU A 22 11.30 -1.32 -0.20
N ALA A 23 11.21 -1.40 -1.53
CA ALA A 23 9.99 -1.73 -2.25
C ALA A 23 9.52 -3.17 -1.94
N ALA A 24 10.45 -4.12 -1.87
CA ALA A 24 10.14 -5.49 -1.46
C ALA A 24 9.65 -5.57 0.00
N LEU A 25 10.30 -4.86 0.92
CA LEU A 25 9.88 -4.77 2.32
C LEU A 25 8.50 -4.14 2.47
N ASP A 26 8.22 -3.10 1.70
CA ASP A 26 6.94 -2.40 1.66
C ASP A 26 5.81 -3.35 1.23
N ALA A 27 6.03 -4.10 0.16
CA ALA A 27 5.08 -5.10 -0.33
C ALA A 27 4.86 -6.26 0.68
N GLU A 28 5.93 -6.75 1.32
CA GLU A 28 5.86 -7.80 2.34
C GLU A 28 5.07 -7.34 3.57
N MET A 29 5.31 -6.11 4.04
CA MET A 29 4.60 -5.49 5.16
C MET A 29 3.11 -5.38 4.86
N LEU A 30 2.77 -4.88 3.67
CA LEU A 30 1.40 -4.73 3.22
C LEU A 30 0.68 -6.09 3.10
N ALA A 31 1.31 -7.08 2.47
CA ALA A 31 0.76 -8.43 2.36
C ALA A 31 0.50 -9.06 3.74
N THR A 32 1.45 -8.91 4.66
CA THR A 32 1.32 -9.40 6.04
C THR A 32 0.18 -8.70 6.78
N ALA A 33 0.08 -7.38 6.65
CA ALA A 33 -0.99 -6.60 7.28
C ALA A 33 -2.37 -6.99 6.73
N SER A 34 -2.49 -7.21 5.42
CA SER A 34 -3.72 -7.66 4.78
C SER A 34 -4.12 -9.07 5.23
N ALA A 35 -3.16 -9.99 5.30
CA ALA A 35 -3.40 -11.36 5.78
C ALA A 35 -3.80 -11.43 7.26
N ALA A 36 -3.38 -10.45 8.07
CA ALA A 36 -3.73 -10.35 9.48
C ALA A 36 -5.12 -9.76 9.74
N LEU A 37 -5.81 -9.23 8.72
CA LEU A 37 -7.15 -8.66 8.90
C LEU A 37 -8.18 -9.74 9.19
N ASP A 38 -8.97 -9.51 10.24
CA ASP A 38 -10.20 -10.24 10.46
C ASP A 38 -11.27 -9.85 9.42
N GLU A 39 -12.32 -10.67 9.34
CA GLU A 39 -13.39 -10.49 8.36
C GLU A 39 -14.09 -9.12 8.46
N PRO A 40 -14.40 -8.59 9.67
CA PRO A 40 -14.92 -7.23 9.80
C PRO A 40 -13.98 -6.17 9.21
N ALA A 41 -12.70 -6.16 9.60
CA ALA A 41 -11.75 -5.16 9.12
C ALA A 41 -11.55 -5.24 7.60
N ARG A 42 -11.52 -6.46 7.05
CA ARG A 42 -11.42 -6.69 5.60
C ARG A 42 -12.60 -6.07 4.85
N ARG A 43 -13.83 -6.30 5.31
CA ARG A 43 -15.03 -5.71 4.70
C ARG A 43 -15.02 -4.19 4.76
N GLU A 44 -14.51 -3.62 5.84
CA GLU A 44 -14.43 -2.18 5.94
C GLU A 44 -13.40 -1.58 4.97
N VAL A 45 -12.28 -2.27 4.73
CA VAL A 45 -11.31 -1.89 3.67
C VAL A 45 -11.99 -1.97 2.30
N GLU A 46 -12.64 -3.09 1.98
CA GLU A 46 -13.37 -3.28 0.71
C GLU A 46 -14.45 -2.21 0.50
N ALA A 47 -15.24 -1.90 1.54
CA ALA A 47 -16.28 -0.88 1.46
C ALA A 47 -15.71 0.52 1.22
N ALA A 48 -14.57 0.86 1.84
CA ALA A 48 -13.90 2.13 1.60
C ALA A 48 -13.36 2.24 0.17
N VAL A 49 -12.79 1.15 -0.37
CA VAL A 49 -12.32 1.08 -1.77
C VAL A 49 -13.50 1.25 -2.73
N GLU A 50 -14.60 0.52 -2.53
CA GLU A 50 -15.80 0.63 -3.37
C GLU A 50 -16.40 2.03 -3.35
N LYS A 51 -16.46 2.67 -2.17
CA LYS A 51 -16.94 4.04 -2.04
C LYS A 51 -16.11 5.01 -2.88
N THR A 52 -14.78 4.87 -2.84
CA THR A 52 -13.87 5.71 -3.63
C THR A 52 -14.01 5.43 -5.12
N LEU A 53 -14.02 4.16 -5.54
CA LEU A 53 -14.22 3.78 -6.93
C LEU A 53 -15.56 4.26 -7.48
N ALA A 54 -16.63 4.20 -6.69
CA ALA A 54 -17.94 4.72 -7.08
C ALA A 54 -17.91 6.23 -7.37
N GLY A 55 -17.11 7.01 -6.63
CA GLY A 55 -16.90 8.43 -6.88
C GLY A 55 -16.06 8.74 -8.14
N LEU A 56 -15.31 7.76 -8.64
CA LEU A 56 -14.52 7.86 -9.87
C LEU A 56 -15.26 7.31 -11.11
N ARG A 57 -16.40 6.63 -10.91
CA ARG A 57 -17.26 6.17 -12.02
C ARG A 57 -17.71 7.36 -12.85
N GLY A 58 -17.45 7.31 -14.15
CA GLY A 58 -17.72 8.40 -15.10
C GLY A 58 -16.53 9.33 -15.37
N ARG A 59 -15.45 9.23 -14.58
CA ARG A 59 -14.18 9.93 -14.84
C ARG A 59 -13.10 9.01 -15.39
N LEU A 60 -13.16 7.73 -15.03
CA LEU A 60 -12.24 6.69 -15.46
C LEU A 60 -12.98 5.60 -16.24
N SER A 61 -12.28 4.97 -17.18
CA SER A 61 -12.72 3.74 -17.84
C SER A 61 -12.78 2.57 -16.85
N ALA A 62 -13.48 1.50 -17.22
CA ALA A 62 -13.56 0.29 -16.39
C ALA A 62 -12.18 -0.32 -16.12
N ASP A 63 -11.29 -0.35 -17.12
CA ASP A 63 -9.93 -0.87 -16.99
C ASP A 63 -9.06 -0.01 -16.07
N GLU A 64 -9.28 1.31 -16.05
CA GLU A 64 -8.59 2.21 -15.11
C GLU A 64 -9.12 2.08 -13.68
N LEU A 65 -10.42 1.86 -13.52
CA LEU A 65 -11.02 1.60 -12.20
C LEU A 65 -10.50 0.28 -11.62
N GLU A 66 -10.43 -0.77 -12.42
CA GLU A 66 -9.94 -2.07 -11.97
C GLU A 66 -8.45 -2.00 -11.61
N ARG A 67 -7.62 -1.36 -12.44
CA ARG A 67 -6.20 -1.11 -12.10
C ARG A 67 -6.03 -0.26 -10.84
N SER A 68 -6.99 0.61 -10.53
CA SER A 68 -6.93 1.47 -9.34
C SER A 68 -7.39 0.77 -8.06
N ARG A 69 -8.18 -0.32 -8.17
CA ARG A 69 -8.77 -1.04 -7.04
C ARG A 69 -7.71 -1.56 -6.07
N GLU A 70 -6.70 -2.26 -6.59
CA GLU A 70 -5.63 -2.85 -5.77
C GLU A 70 -4.83 -1.75 -5.06
N ARG A 71 -4.40 -0.72 -5.79
CA ARG A 71 -3.70 0.45 -5.23
C ARG A 71 -4.50 1.14 -4.13
N LEU A 72 -5.79 1.38 -4.37
CA LEU A 72 -6.68 1.96 -3.36
C LEU A 72 -6.82 1.06 -2.13
N GLY A 73 -6.83 -0.26 -2.31
CA GLY A 73 -6.82 -1.22 -1.20
C GLY A 73 -5.59 -1.03 -0.31
N TRP A 74 -4.40 -0.94 -0.90
CA TRP A 74 -3.17 -0.68 -0.17
C TRP A 74 -3.17 0.68 0.53
N GLN A 75 -3.62 1.74 -0.14
CA GLN A 75 -3.72 3.08 0.46
C GLN A 75 -4.65 3.12 1.66
N VAL A 76 -5.84 2.53 1.54
CA VAL A 76 -6.80 2.41 2.65
C VAL A 76 -6.18 1.61 3.79
N LEU A 77 -5.53 0.48 3.49
CA LEU A 77 -4.89 -0.35 4.50
C LEU A 77 -3.83 0.43 5.28
N ARG A 78 -2.96 1.18 4.59
CA ARG A 78 -1.93 2.02 5.21
C ARG A 78 -2.55 3.08 6.12
N GLN A 79 -3.52 3.83 5.61
CA GLN A 79 -4.17 4.91 6.37
C GLN A 79 -4.82 4.38 7.65
N ARG A 80 -5.47 3.22 7.56
CA ARG A 80 -6.17 2.62 8.71
C ARG A 80 -5.23 2.05 9.76
N LEU A 81 -4.12 1.46 9.35
CA LEU A 81 -3.17 0.81 10.25
C LEU A 81 -1.99 1.72 10.63
N GLY A 82 -1.92 2.94 10.09
CA GLY A 82 -0.81 3.87 10.30
C GLY A 82 0.52 3.35 9.75
N LEU A 83 0.50 2.58 8.65
CA LEU A 83 1.71 1.99 8.08
C LEU A 83 2.50 3.05 7.30
N PRO A 84 3.84 3.07 7.43
CA PRO A 84 4.68 3.96 6.65
C PRO A 84 4.71 3.55 5.17
N VAL A 85 5.15 4.45 4.30
CA VAL A 85 5.63 4.11 2.95
C VAL A 85 7.14 3.95 3.04
N LEU A 86 7.67 2.81 2.64
CA LEU A 86 9.11 2.53 2.78
C LEU A 86 9.95 2.89 1.55
N SER A 87 9.39 2.77 0.33
CA SER A 87 10.11 3.10 -0.92
C SER A 87 9.63 4.41 -1.53
N LEU A 88 10.56 5.19 -2.05
CA LEU A 88 10.29 6.44 -2.75
C LEU A 88 9.63 6.24 -4.12
N PHE A 89 9.79 5.06 -4.71
CA PHE A 89 9.20 4.70 -6.01
C PHE A 89 7.92 3.89 -5.87
N SER A 90 7.40 3.74 -4.65
CA SER A 90 6.08 3.17 -4.43
C SER A 90 5.02 4.05 -5.10
N PRO A 91 3.99 3.48 -5.75
CA PRO A 91 2.87 4.25 -6.29
C PRO A 91 2.10 5.05 -5.22
N ASP A 92 2.35 4.76 -3.94
CA ASP A 92 1.80 5.50 -2.79
C ASP A 92 2.73 6.60 -2.25
N ALA A 93 3.93 6.77 -2.82
CA ALA A 93 4.92 7.74 -2.36
C ALA A 93 4.64 9.18 -2.85
N GLU A 94 3.73 9.36 -3.82
CA GLU A 94 3.33 10.70 -4.28
C GLU A 94 2.54 11.44 -3.18
N PRO A 95 2.95 12.66 -2.78
CA PRO A 95 2.14 13.49 -1.90
C PRO A 95 0.85 13.87 -2.62
N ALA A 96 -0.28 13.82 -1.90
CA ALA A 96 -1.52 14.41 -2.37
C ALA A 96 -1.31 15.92 -2.58
N GLU A 97 -1.36 16.39 -3.83
CA GLU A 97 -1.44 17.82 -4.17
C GLU A 97 -2.78 18.43 -3.73
#